data_AF-A0ABD4S7B9-F1
#
_entry.id   AF-A0ABD4S7B9-F1
#
_cell.length_a   1.000
_cell.length_b   1.000
_cell.length_c   1.000
_cell.angle_alpha   90.00
_cell.angle_beta   90.00
_cell.angle_gamma   90.00
#
_symmetry.space_group_name_H-M   'P 1'
#
loop_
_entity.id
_entity.type
_entity.pdbx_description
1 polymer ?
#
loop_
_entity_poly.entity_id
_entity_poly.type
_entity_poly.pdbx_seq_one_letter_code
_entity_poly.pdbx_strand_id
1 'polypeptide(L)'
;MLNKKLPDAELKLMKNIWNSGYKTVISKDVADEMEEKYGWKHTTTITLLARLSKKGFLISQRIGKHVHYTVLEKEKEKEYLKLEGKRIFGGLHNNPLSELISKLHNKEEITEEKIIEIGDWIKSWQEED
;
A
#
# COMPACT_ATOMS: atom_id res chain seq x y z
N MET A 1 -10.86 18.53 -2.22
CA MET A 1 -10.97 17.51 -3.28
C MET A 1 -9.66 16.75 -3.39
N LEU A 2 -9.55 15.54 -2.82
CA LEU A 2 -8.33 14.73 -2.88
C LEU A 2 -8.60 13.45 -3.69
N ASN A 3 -8.80 13.63 -5.00
CA ASN A 3 -8.95 12.53 -5.95
C ASN A 3 -7.59 12.02 -6.45
N LYS A 4 -6.59 11.91 -5.57
CA LYS A 4 -5.23 11.51 -5.96
C LYS A 4 -5.06 10.00 -5.77
N LYS A 5 -5.63 9.24 -6.70
CA LYS A 5 -5.31 7.81 -6.85
C LYS A 5 -3.79 7.66 -6.98
N LEU A 6 -3.24 6.69 -6.26
CA LEU A 6 -1.88 6.18 -6.47
C LEU A 6 -1.98 5.06 -7.52
N PRO A 7 -1.39 5.22 -8.71
CA PRO A 7 -1.17 4.12 -9.64
C PRO A 7 -0.38 2.99 -8.98
N ASP A 8 -0.50 1.77 -9.49
CA ASP A 8 0.08 0.57 -8.89
C ASP A 8 1.58 0.70 -8.57
N ALA A 9 2.35 1.36 -9.44
CA ALA A 9 3.77 1.60 -9.21
C ALA A 9 4.05 2.57 -8.04
N GLU A 10 3.25 3.63 -7.89
CA GLU A 10 3.37 4.57 -6.77
C GLU A 10 2.90 3.91 -5.46
N LEU A 11 1.87 3.08 -5.52
CA LEU A 11 1.38 2.33 -4.37
C LEU A 11 2.41 1.30 -3.89
N LYS A 12 3.06 0.57 -4.80
CA LYS A 12 4.15 -0.38 -4.46
C LYS A 12 5.30 0.32 -3.74
N LEU A 13 5.68 1.50 -4.21
CA LEU A 13 6.73 2.32 -3.60
C LEU A 13 6.33 2.81 -2.20
N MET A 14 5.12 3.33 -2.05
CA MET A 14 4.60 3.76 -0.74
C MET A 14 4.52 2.59 0.25
N LYS A 15 4.06 1.41 -0.18
CA LYS A 15 4.03 0.20 0.66
C LYS A 15 5.41 -0.24 1.13
N ASN A 16 6.42 -0.15 0.26
CA ASN A 16 7.81 -0.42 0.67
C ASN A 16 8.23 0.57 1.78
N ILE A 17 8.01 1.88 1.58
CA ILE A 17 8.38 2.91 2.56
C ILE A 17 7.60 2.76 3.88
N TRP A 18 6.33 2.37 3.84
CA TRP A 18 5.55 2.12 5.05
C TRP A 18 6.03 0.88 5.80
N ASN A 19 6.37 -0.19 5.08
CA ASN A 19 6.88 -1.44 5.67
C ASN A 19 8.28 -1.29 6.28
N SER A 20 9.11 -0.38 5.78
CA SER A 20 10.43 -0.12 6.37
C SER A 20 10.34 0.54 7.74
N GLY A 21 9.16 1.09 8.11
CA GLY A 21 8.89 1.69 9.42
C GLY A 21 9.48 3.09 9.61
N TYR A 22 10.47 3.46 8.80
CA TYR A 22 11.15 4.76 8.86
C TYR A 22 10.24 5.90 8.39
N LYS A 23 10.26 7.01 9.12
CA LYS A 23 9.51 8.24 8.74
C LYS A 23 10.18 8.99 7.59
N THR A 24 11.51 8.86 7.49
CA THR A 24 12.34 9.53 6.50
C THR A 24 13.23 8.50 5.83
N VAL A 25 13.23 8.49 4.50
CA VAL A 25 14.00 7.55 3.67
C VAL A 25 14.89 8.30 2.70
N ILE A 26 16.06 7.75 2.39
CA ILE A 26 17.00 8.34 1.43
C ILE A 26 16.64 7.86 0.03
N SER A 27 16.66 8.77 -0.96
CA SER A 27 16.32 8.45 -2.34
C SER A 27 17.13 7.30 -2.94
N LYS A 28 18.38 7.16 -2.49
CA LYS A 28 19.30 6.12 -2.93
C LYS A 28 18.88 4.76 -2.35
N ASP A 29 18.73 4.68 -1.03
CA ASP A 29 18.35 3.45 -0.33
C ASP A 29 17.04 2.88 -0.85
N VAL A 30 16.02 3.72 -1.04
CA VAL A 30 14.74 3.29 -1.62
C VAL A 30 14.92 2.81 -3.07
N ALA A 31 15.82 3.42 -3.83
CA ALA A 31 16.08 2.99 -5.19
C ALA A 31 16.83 1.65 -5.24
N ASP A 32 17.81 1.44 -4.34
CA ASP A 32 18.53 0.18 -4.17
C ASP A 32 17.55 -0.95 -3.79
N GLU A 33 16.67 -0.72 -2.80
CA GLU A 33 15.66 -1.71 -2.39
C GLU A 33 14.66 -2.06 -3.49
N MET A 34 14.22 -1.06 -4.27
CA MET A 34 13.26 -1.28 -5.35
C MET A 34 13.91 -1.94 -6.57
N GLU A 35 15.21 -1.74 -6.79
CA GLU A 35 16.00 -2.49 -7.76
C GLU A 35 16.12 -3.96 -7.35
N GLU A 36 16.47 -4.24 -6.10
CA GLU A 36 16.58 -5.61 -5.59
C GLU A 36 15.23 -6.36 -5.63
N LYS A 37 14.15 -5.70 -5.20
CA LYS A 37 12.83 -6.35 -5.06
C LYS A 37 12.04 -6.46 -6.35
N TYR A 38 12.17 -5.48 -7.25
CA TYR A 38 11.34 -5.38 -8.45
C TYR A 38 12.13 -5.19 -9.76
N GLY A 39 13.47 -5.16 -9.72
CA GLY A 39 14.32 -4.94 -10.89
C GLY A 39 14.17 -3.54 -11.50
N TRP A 40 13.76 -2.55 -10.71
CA TRP A 40 13.54 -1.20 -11.21
C TRP A 40 14.84 -0.44 -11.38
N LYS A 41 14.97 0.32 -12.47
CA LYS A 41 16.06 1.29 -12.61
C LYS A 41 15.92 2.37 -11.54
N HIS A 42 17.04 2.81 -10.97
CA HIS A 42 17.12 3.95 -10.05
C HIS A 42 16.31 5.18 -10.50
N THR A 43 16.38 5.52 -11.79
CA THR A 43 15.68 6.69 -12.36
C THR A 43 14.16 6.57 -12.28
N THR A 44 13.62 5.35 -12.36
CA THR A 44 12.19 5.07 -12.22
C THR A 44 11.75 5.37 -10.79
N THR A 45 12.48 4.85 -9.80
CA THR A 45 12.18 5.09 -8.39
C THR A 45 12.25 6.57 -8.03
N ILE A 46 13.30 7.27 -8.48
CA ILE A 46 13.45 8.71 -8.28
C ILE A 46 12.28 9.50 -8.90
N THR A 47 11.86 9.13 -10.11
CA THR A 47 10.73 9.79 -10.79
C THR A 47 9.42 9.57 -10.03
N LEU A 48 9.19 8.37 -9.50
CA LEU A 48 8.01 8.04 -8.71
C LEU A 48 8.02 8.78 -7.35
N LEU A 49 9.16 8.85 -6.67
CA LEU A 49 9.33 9.64 -5.44
C LEU A 49 9.02 11.13 -5.67
N ALA A 50 9.50 11.70 -6.78
CA ALA A 50 9.20 13.09 -7.15
C ALA A 50 7.70 13.30 -7.43
N ARG A 51 7.03 12.35 -8.11
CA ARG A 51 5.58 12.40 -8.34
C ARG A 51 4.78 12.31 -7.04
N LEU A 52 5.15 11.39 -6.15
CA LEU A 52 4.55 11.24 -4.82
C LEU A 52 4.71 12.52 -3.99
N SER A 53 5.86 13.18 -4.10
CA SER A 53 6.08 14.46 -3.43
C SER A 53 5.22 15.58 -4.01
N LYS A 54 5.12 15.70 -5.34
CA LYS A 54 4.18 16.64 -5.99
C LYS A 54 2.72 16.36 -5.64
N LYS A 55 2.38 15.09 -5.37
CA LYS A 55 1.04 14.69 -4.93
C LYS A 55 0.76 15.05 -3.47
N GLY A 56 1.79 15.32 -2.67
CA GLY A 56 1.68 15.70 -1.26
C GLY A 56 1.78 14.52 -0.29
N PHE A 57 2.15 13.33 -0.76
CA PHE A 57 2.35 12.16 0.10
C PHE A 57 3.72 12.18 0.81
N LEU A 58 4.72 12.78 0.16
CA LEU A 58 6.09 12.87 0.64
C LEU A 58 6.59 14.32 0.63
N ILE A 59 7.39 14.71 1.60
CA ILE A 59 8.21 15.93 1.53
C ILE A 59 9.62 15.54 1.12
N SER A 60 10.11 16.13 0.05
CA SER A 60 11.53 16.03 -0.32
C SER A 60 12.34 17.13 0.36
N GLN A 61 13.42 16.75 1.06
CA GLN A 61 14.40 17.67 1.62
C GLN A 61 15.79 17.26 1.13
N ARG A 62 16.52 18.20 0.51
CA ARG A 62 17.92 17.95 0.13
C ARG A 62 18.80 18.17 1.36
N ILE A 63 19.51 17.12 1.78
CA ILE A 63 20.46 17.17 2.89
C ILE A 63 21.81 16.70 2.35
N GLY A 64 22.74 17.62 2.20
CA GLY A 64 24.05 17.37 1.57
C GLY A 64 23.90 16.91 0.12
N LYS A 65 24.52 15.76 -0.22
CA LYS A 65 24.49 15.18 -1.58
C LYS A 65 23.24 14.34 -1.87
N HIS A 66 22.40 14.06 -0.88
CA HIS A 66 21.26 13.13 -1.02
C HIS A 66 19.92 13.83 -0.80
N VAL A 67 18.88 13.31 -1.45
CA VAL A 67 17.50 13.76 -1.25
C VAL A 67 16.82 12.81 -0.28
N HIS A 68 16.27 13.37 0.79
CA HIS A 68 15.52 12.65 1.80
C HIS A 68 14.04 12.86 1.54
N TYR A 69 13.25 11.80 1.65
CA TYR A 69 11.81 11.83 1.52
C TYR A 69 11.17 11.48 2.86
N THR A 70 10.40 12.42 3.41
CA THR A 70 9.68 12.24 4.67
C THR A 70 8.22 11.97 4.39
N VAL A 71 7.66 10.90 4.97
CA VAL A 71 6.24 10.56 4.86
C VAL A 71 5.43 11.53 5.72
N LEU A 72 4.49 12.24 5.11
CA LEU A 72 3.69 13.27 5.77
C LEU A 72 2.53 12.72 6.59
N GLU A 73 1.84 11.70 6.10
CA GLU A 73 0.59 11.22 6.70
C GLU A 73 0.57 9.69 6.79
N LYS A 74 1.08 9.15 7.90
CA LYS A 74 0.89 7.73 8.24
C LYS A 74 -0.60 7.39 8.50
N GLU A 75 -1.39 8.33 9.01
CA GLU A 75 -2.82 8.11 9.27
C GLU A 75 -3.66 7.97 8.00
N LYS A 76 -3.26 8.64 6.91
CA LYS A 76 -3.95 8.51 5.61
C LYS A 76 -3.65 7.21 4.89
N GLU A 77 -2.64 6.44 5.30
CA GLU A 77 -2.48 5.06 4.82
C GLU A 77 -3.72 4.22 5.18
N LYS A 78 -4.13 4.25 6.46
CA LYS A 78 -5.30 3.52 6.94
C LYS A 78 -6.59 4.02 6.28
N GLU A 79 -6.74 5.33 6.11
CA GLU A 79 -7.89 5.92 5.43
C GLU A 79 -7.91 5.54 3.93
N TYR A 80 -6.77 5.61 3.24
CA TYR A 80 -6.64 5.23 1.84
C TYR A 80 -6.89 3.74 1.63
N LEU A 81 -6.34 2.86 2.47
CA LEU A 81 -6.61 1.42 2.45
C LEU A 81 -8.08 1.11 2.75
N LYS A 82 -8.71 1.81 3.70
CA LYS A 82 -10.15 1.68 3.96
C LYS A 82 -10.99 2.13 2.77
N LEU A 83 -10.65 3.24 2.11
CA LEU A 83 -11.35 3.76 0.94
C LEU A 83 -11.16 2.85 -0.28
N GLU A 84 -9.95 2.34 -0.49
CA GLU A 84 -9.66 1.38 -1.56
C GLU A 84 -10.34 0.04 -1.32
N GLY A 85 -10.34 -0.46 -0.08
CA GLY A 85 -11.12 -1.62 0.33
C GLY A 85 -12.61 -1.42 0.07
N LYS A 86 -13.20 -0.31 0.53
CA LYS A 86 -14.60 0.03 0.24
C LYS A 86 -14.89 0.15 -1.26
N ARG A 87 -13.94 0.58 -2.09
CA ARG A 87 -14.11 0.65 -3.55
C ARG A 87 -14.05 -0.74 -4.20
N ILE A 88 -13.13 -1.60 -3.75
CA ILE A 88 -13.04 -3.00 -4.18
C ILE A 88 -14.36 -3.69 -3.84
N PHE A 89 -14.89 -3.48 -2.63
CA PHE A 89 -16.16 -4.06 -2.22
C PHE A 89 -17.39 -3.38 -2.82
N GLY A 90 -17.35 -2.08 -3.09
CA GLY A 90 -18.46 -1.32 -3.68
C GLY A 90 -18.69 -1.60 -5.16
N GLY A 91 -17.73 -2.23 -5.85
CA GLY A 91 -17.90 -2.76 -7.21
C GLY A 91 -18.44 -4.20 -7.25
N LEU A 92 -18.64 -4.84 -6.11
CA LEU A 92 -19.13 -6.21 -5.99
C LEU A 92 -20.59 -6.14 -5.55
N HIS A 93 -21.50 -6.61 -6.40
CA HIS A 93 -22.93 -6.54 -6.12
C HIS A 93 -23.36 -7.65 -5.14
N ASN A 94 -24.21 -7.28 -4.18
CA ASN A 94 -24.95 -8.13 -3.22
C ASN A 94 -24.18 -9.08 -2.27
N ASN A 95 -22.91 -9.42 -2.52
CA ASN A 95 -22.06 -10.09 -1.52
C ASN A 95 -20.56 -9.91 -1.84
N PRO A 96 -19.95 -8.81 -1.38
CA PRO A 96 -18.58 -8.45 -1.76
C PRO A 96 -17.51 -9.44 -1.28
N LEU A 97 -17.77 -10.15 -0.19
CA LEU A 97 -16.81 -11.11 0.37
C LEU A 97 -16.78 -12.41 -0.44
N SER A 98 -17.94 -12.94 -0.80
CA SER A 98 -18.01 -14.19 -1.57
C SER A 98 -17.47 -14.03 -2.98
N GLU A 99 -17.68 -12.86 -3.61
CA GLU A 99 -17.15 -12.59 -4.95
C GLU A 99 -15.63 -12.36 -4.92
N LEU A 100 -15.09 -11.72 -3.87
CA LEU A 100 -13.65 -11.62 -3.64
C LEU A 100 -13.02 -13.01 -3.44
N ILE A 101 -13.62 -13.84 -2.58
CA ILE A 101 -13.19 -15.22 -2.33
C ILE A 101 -13.24 -16.02 -3.63
N SER A 102 -14.30 -15.89 -4.42
CA SER A 102 -14.43 -16.57 -5.72
C SER A 102 -13.36 -16.14 -6.74
N LYS A 103 -12.98 -14.84 -6.74
CA LYS A 103 -11.91 -14.30 -7.60
C LYS A 103 -10.51 -14.74 -7.15
N LEU A 104 -10.30 -14.94 -5.85
CA LEU A 104 -9.06 -15.45 -5.26
C LEU A 104 -8.92 -16.98 -5.39
N HIS A 105 -10.04 -17.71 -5.32
CA HIS A 105 -10.12 -19.16 -5.43
C HIS A 105 -9.56 -19.72 -6.76
N ASN A 106 -9.55 -18.93 -7.82
CA ASN A 106 -8.95 -19.37 -9.10
C ASN A 106 -7.40 -19.51 -9.04
N LYS A 107 -6.73 -19.11 -7.96
CA LYS A 107 -5.26 -19.22 -7.80
C LYS A 107 -4.74 -19.63 -6.42
N GLU A 108 -5.51 -19.49 -5.35
CA GLU A 108 -5.11 -19.94 -4.02
C GLU A 108 -5.97 -21.13 -3.56
N GLU A 109 -5.32 -22.19 -3.09
CA GLU A 109 -5.97 -23.27 -2.33
C GLU A 109 -6.45 -22.70 -0.99
N ILE A 110 -7.70 -22.22 -0.96
CA ILE A 110 -8.37 -21.86 0.28
C ILE A 110 -8.78 -23.17 0.93
N THR A 111 -7.97 -23.64 1.88
CA THR A 111 -8.30 -24.84 2.66
C THR A 111 -9.34 -24.51 3.73
N GLU A 112 -10.05 -25.54 4.20
CA GLU A 112 -11.09 -25.41 5.22
C GLU A 112 -10.53 -24.79 6.51
N GLU A 113 -9.28 -25.09 6.86
CA GLU A 113 -8.60 -24.48 8.02
C GLU A 113 -8.47 -22.96 7.89
N LYS A 114 -8.16 -22.46 6.70
CA LYS A 114 -7.98 -21.02 6.45
C LYS A 114 -9.32 -20.27 6.47
N ILE A 115 -10.41 -20.95 6.10
CA ILE A 115 -11.77 -20.42 6.23
C ILE A 115 -12.15 -20.30 7.71
N ILE A 116 -11.86 -21.32 8.51
CA ILE A 116 -12.11 -21.33 9.95
C ILE A 116 -11.29 -20.22 10.64
N GLU A 117 -10.00 -20.11 10.33
CA GLU A 117 -9.12 -19.08 10.87
C GLU A 117 -9.63 -17.66 10.58
N ILE A 118 -10.03 -17.39 9.34
CA ILE A 118 -10.62 -16.10 8.95
C ILE A 118 -11.96 -15.88 9.65
N GLY A 119 -12.79 -16.92 9.78
CA GLY A 119 -14.08 -16.86 10.47
C GLY A 119 -13.95 -16.51 11.95
N ASP A 120 -12.98 -17.12 12.63
CA ASP A 120 -12.71 -16.87 14.05
C ASP A 120 -12.09 -15.48 14.28
N TRP A 121 -11.21 -15.03 13.38
CA TRP A 121 -10.71 -13.66 13.40
C TRP A 121 -11.79 -12.59 13.20
N ILE A 122 -12.78 -12.86 12.34
CA ILE A 122 -13.93 -11.94 12.16
C ILE A 122 -14.84 -11.94 13.39
N LYS A 123 -15.06 -13.10 14.02
CA LYS A 123 -15.85 -13.17 15.27
C LYS A 123 -15.20 -12.41 16.41
N SER A 124 -13.87 -12.41 16.51
CA SER A 124 -13.17 -11.65 17.54
C SER A 124 -13.37 -10.13 17.42
N TRP A 125 -13.84 -9.62 16.27
CA TRP A 125 -14.20 -8.21 16.11
C TRP A 125 -15.59 -7.88 16.68
N GLN A 126 -16.46 -8.87 16.85
CA GLN A 126 -17.79 -8.66 17.45
C GLN A 126 -17.76 -8.70 18.98
N GLU A 127 -16.65 -9.15 19.58
CA GLU A 127 -16.48 -9.22 21.04
C GLU A 127 -15.76 -8.01 21.63
N GLU A 128 -15.23 -7.10 20.81
CA GLU A 128 -14.58 -5.85 21.24
C GLU A 128 -15.49 -4.60 21.19
N ASP A 129 -16.77 -4.75 20.81
CA ASP A 129 -17.81 -3.70 20.86
C ASP A 129 -18.68 -3.77 22.14
#